data_AF-A0A397J2U8-F1
#
_entry.id   AF-A0A397J2U8-F1
#
_cell.length_a   1.000
_cell.length_b   1.000
_cell.length_c   1.000
_cell.angle_alpha   90.00
_cell.angle_beta   90.00
_cell.angle_gamma   90.00
#
_symmetry.space_group_name_H-M   'P 1'
#
loop_
_entity.id
_entity.type
_entity.pdbx_description
1 polymer ?
#
loop_
_entity_poly.entity_id
_entity_poly.type
_entity_poly.pdbx_seq_one_letter_code
_entity_poly.pdbx_strand_id
1 'polypeptide(L)'
;MSTLMLVRRNKIYVKWNEMYLLSRSEKFKESDLENFQKAINDWGDLFIKLFQNISNSHLKFPKLHSWIYHIVDTIREYGAINGYTTETYESLHKTYVKIPYRLSNKKEVEKQIMENIRRRAIVSRNRVGKTKTPMAFVYTAKLFDFDLSESMIEQNKIDPNLDKKMIKGFEKFIDCLKVYLNILNIISAEGCRIKIYSSVTLKNGAILRTKNDFHHRPWFSNIAVNMNEEELSEYLSDKGICYAQTLLITEIRLPNKSPMHLALVQWYDFIEETPFVYGCPLLRLVEVYNFIEIEAIEDTIHVVPRFDKNNEYFVMKLDQ
;
A
#
# COMPACT_ATOMS: atom_id res chain seq x y z
N MET A 1 -35.44 4.92 41.51
CA MET A 1 -35.57 4.02 40.34
C MET A 1 -35.77 2.62 40.87
N SER A 2 -37.00 2.07 40.82
CA SER A 2 -37.35 0.82 41.50
C SER A 2 -36.72 -0.41 40.81
N THR A 3 -36.41 -1.45 41.58
CA THR A 3 -35.84 -2.73 41.10
C THR A 3 -36.64 -3.32 39.93
N LEU A 4 -37.96 -3.09 39.91
CA LEU A 4 -38.87 -3.49 38.84
C LEU A 4 -38.57 -2.81 37.48
N MET A 5 -38.16 -1.54 37.51
CA MET A 5 -37.81 -0.77 36.31
C MET A 5 -36.47 -1.25 35.74
N LEU A 6 -35.53 -1.66 36.59
CA LEU A 6 -34.24 -2.22 36.19
C LEU A 6 -34.43 -3.58 35.49
N VAL A 7 -35.24 -4.47 36.06
CA VAL A 7 -35.58 -5.79 35.48
C VAL A 7 -36.25 -5.63 34.12
N ARG A 8 -37.18 -4.67 33.98
CA ARG A 8 -37.86 -4.39 32.70
C ARG A 8 -36.91 -3.81 31.64
N ARG A 9 -35.95 -2.96 32.02
CA ARG A 9 -34.92 -2.43 31.10
C ARG A 9 -33.97 -3.54 30.61
N ASN A 10 -33.56 -4.45 31.51
CA ASN A 10 -32.75 -5.60 31.12
C ASN A 10 -33.48 -6.50 30.12
N LYS A 11 -34.79 -6.70 30.29
CA LYS A 11 -35.61 -7.49 29.35
C LYS A 11 -35.68 -6.86 27.94
N ILE A 12 -35.82 -5.54 27.84
CA ILE A 12 -35.74 -4.83 26.54
C ILE A 12 -34.39 -5.10 25.88
N TYR A 13 -33.30 -4.97 26.65
CA TYR A 13 -31.95 -5.09 26.13
C TYR A 13 -31.65 -6.52 25.63
N VAL A 14 -32.10 -7.55 26.35
CA VAL A 14 -31.96 -8.96 25.93
C VAL A 14 -32.71 -9.19 24.61
N LYS A 15 -33.97 -8.76 24.51
CA LYS A 15 -34.76 -8.87 23.27
C LYS A 15 -34.14 -8.10 22.11
N TRP A 16 -33.55 -6.93 22.38
CA TRP A 16 -32.80 -6.18 21.38
C TRP A 16 -31.62 -7.00 20.85
N ASN A 17 -30.85 -7.63 21.73
CA ASN A 17 -29.70 -8.45 21.31
C ASN A 17 -30.12 -9.66 20.49
N GLU A 18 -31.20 -10.34 20.87
CA GLU A 18 -31.77 -11.45 20.09
C GLU A 18 -32.16 -10.99 18.67
N MET A 19 -32.92 -9.90 18.58
CA MET A 19 -33.31 -9.29 17.31
C MET A 19 -32.09 -8.81 16.50
N TYR A 20 -31.10 -8.20 17.15
CA TYR A 20 -29.87 -7.74 16.52
C TYR A 20 -29.08 -8.91 15.91
N LEU A 21 -28.97 -10.04 16.63
CA LEU A 21 -28.33 -11.23 16.09
C LEU A 21 -29.05 -11.77 14.84
N LEU A 22 -30.39 -11.78 14.83
CA LEU A 22 -31.17 -12.14 13.64
C LEU A 22 -30.89 -11.20 12.46
N SER A 23 -30.77 -9.91 12.73
CA SER A 23 -30.50 -8.89 11.71
C SER A 23 -29.13 -9.03 11.03
N ARG A 24 -28.19 -9.78 11.64
CA ARG A 24 -26.83 -9.99 11.13
C ARG A 24 -26.69 -11.16 10.17
N SER A 25 -27.78 -11.87 9.85
CA SER A 25 -27.73 -12.96 8.87
C SER A 25 -27.29 -12.45 7.50
N GLU A 26 -26.43 -13.22 6.82
CA GLU A 26 -25.98 -12.91 5.45
C GLU A 26 -27.06 -13.21 4.41
N LYS A 27 -27.98 -14.14 4.72
CA LYS A 27 -29.07 -14.55 3.83
C LYS A 27 -30.35 -14.71 4.64
N PHE A 28 -31.46 -14.25 4.08
CA PHE A 28 -32.78 -14.36 4.70
C PHE A 28 -33.68 -15.24 3.83
N LYS A 29 -34.32 -16.24 4.44
CA LYS A 29 -35.51 -16.89 3.87
C LYS A 29 -36.76 -16.14 4.33
N GLU A 30 -37.88 -16.34 3.66
CA GLU A 30 -39.13 -15.68 4.06
C GLU A 30 -39.54 -16.04 5.51
N SER A 31 -39.34 -17.29 5.92
CA SER A 31 -39.56 -17.72 7.32
C SER A 31 -38.68 -16.98 8.33
N ASP A 32 -37.47 -16.57 7.92
CA ASP A 32 -36.56 -15.82 8.78
C ASP A 32 -37.04 -14.36 8.91
N LEU A 33 -37.57 -13.79 7.83
CA LEU A 33 -38.18 -12.46 7.82
C LEU A 33 -39.45 -12.40 8.68
N GLU A 34 -40.30 -13.42 8.62
CA GLU A 34 -41.49 -13.54 9.49
C GLU A 34 -41.10 -13.58 10.97
N ASN A 35 -40.10 -14.39 11.32
CA ASN A 35 -39.57 -14.47 12.68
C ASN A 35 -38.95 -13.14 13.12
N PHE A 36 -38.25 -12.46 12.21
CA PHE A 36 -37.62 -11.17 12.49
C PHE A 36 -38.65 -10.07 12.70
N GLN A 37 -39.70 -10.00 11.87
CA GLN A 37 -40.82 -9.06 12.04
C GLN A 37 -41.53 -9.27 13.38
N LYS A 38 -41.74 -10.53 13.77
CA LYS A 38 -42.33 -10.86 15.07
C LYS A 38 -41.46 -10.37 16.23
N ALA A 39 -40.14 -10.58 16.15
CA ALA A 39 -39.20 -10.08 17.14
C ALA A 39 -39.19 -8.54 17.22
N ILE A 40 -39.27 -7.86 16.07
CA ILE A 40 -39.38 -6.38 15.98
C ILE A 40 -40.65 -5.89 16.66
N ASN A 41 -41.81 -6.50 16.38
CA ASN A 41 -43.09 -6.11 16.96
C ASN A 41 -43.09 -6.31 18.49
N ASP A 42 -42.66 -7.48 18.95
CA ASP A 42 -42.55 -7.80 20.38
C ASP A 42 -41.63 -6.84 21.13
N TRP A 43 -40.50 -6.49 20.52
CA TRP A 43 -39.54 -5.54 21.09
C TRP A 43 -40.09 -4.10 21.04
N GLY A 44 -40.67 -3.69 19.92
CA GLY A 44 -41.22 -2.36 19.68
C GLY A 44 -42.34 -2.00 20.66
N ASP A 45 -43.28 -2.92 20.87
CA ASP A 45 -44.36 -2.75 21.85
C ASP A 45 -43.83 -2.56 23.27
N LEU A 46 -42.84 -3.36 23.66
CA LEU A 46 -42.21 -3.28 24.97
C LEU A 46 -41.43 -1.97 25.14
N PHE A 47 -40.71 -1.56 24.09
CA PHE A 47 -39.92 -0.32 24.05
C PHE A 47 -40.81 0.92 24.14
N ILE A 48 -41.87 0.99 23.33
CA ILE A 48 -42.82 2.11 23.33
C ILE A 48 -43.49 2.23 24.69
N LYS A 49 -44.05 1.12 25.24
CA LYS A 49 -44.71 1.13 26.55
C LYS A 49 -43.81 1.63 27.69
N LEU A 50 -42.50 1.37 27.61
CA LEU A 50 -41.57 1.75 28.67
C LEU A 50 -40.98 3.16 28.52
N PHE A 51 -40.81 3.66 27.30
CA PHE A 51 -40.13 4.93 27.06
C PHE A 51 -41.04 6.07 26.54
N GLN A 52 -42.28 5.79 26.15
CA GLN A 52 -43.21 6.81 25.62
C GLN A 52 -43.46 7.96 26.60
N ASN A 53 -43.60 7.66 27.89
CA ASN A 53 -43.84 8.66 28.94
C ASN A 53 -42.56 9.37 29.41
N ILE A 54 -41.38 8.88 29.00
CA ILE A 54 -40.07 9.44 29.36
C ILE A 54 -39.53 10.33 28.24
N SER A 55 -39.95 10.09 26.99
CA SER A 55 -39.44 10.78 25.81
C SER A 55 -40.24 12.04 25.51
N ASN A 56 -39.62 13.21 25.66
CA ASN A 56 -40.22 14.50 25.28
C ASN A 56 -40.61 14.58 23.79
N SER A 57 -39.94 13.83 22.92
CA SER A 57 -40.23 13.75 21.49
C SER A 57 -41.31 12.72 21.11
N HIS A 58 -41.95 12.07 22.09
CA HIS A 58 -42.90 10.96 21.86
C HIS A 58 -42.32 9.83 20.99
N LEU A 59 -41.02 9.55 21.13
CA LEU A 59 -40.30 8.51 20.37
C LEU A 59 -40.32 8.72 18.84
N LYS A 60 -40.49 9.96 18.36
CA LYS A 60 -40.39 10.32 16.94
C LYS A 60 -38.94 10.31 16.44
N PHE A 61 -38.29 9.15 16.50
CA PHE A 61 -36.94 8.95 15.98
C PHE A 61 -37.02 8.30 14.59
N PRO A 62 -36.51 8.96 13.53
CA PRO A 62 -36.55 8.39 12.17
C PRO A 62 -35.92 7.00 12.08
N LYS A 63 -34.83 6.76 12.83
CA LYS A 63 -34.16 5.45 12.90
C LYS A 63 -35.05 4.37 13.53
N LEU A 64 -35.83 4.73 14.56
CA LEU A 64 -36.77 3.81 15.20
C LEU A 64 -37.93 3.47 14.25
N HIS A 65 -38.45 4.49 13.54
CA HIS A 65 -39.50 4.29 12.54
C HIS A 65 -39.02 3.41 11.38
N SER A 66 -37.84 3.68 10.84
CA SER A 66 -37.21 2.85 9.81
C SER A 66 -37.02 1.40 10.28
N TRP A 67 -36.53 1.21 11.50
CA TRP A 67 -36.32 -0.12 12.06
C TRP A 67 -37.61 -0.92 12.28
N ILE A 68 -38.67 -0.28 12.78
CA ILE A 68 -39.92 -0.99 13.11
C ILE A 68 -40.73 -1.32 11.85
N TYR A 69 -40.82 -0.37 10.92
CA TYR A 69 -41.79 -0.46 9.82
C TYR A 69 -41.18 -0.87 8.48
N HIS A 70 -39.92 -0.52 8.23
CA HIS A 70 -39.36 -0.60 6.87
C HIS A 70 -38.23 -1.61 6.74
N ILE A 71 -37.63 -2.07 7.86
CA ILE A 71 -36.40 -2.87 7.78
C ILE A 71 -36.62 -4.22 7.09
N VAL A 72 -37.75 -4.89 7.33
CA VAL A 72 -38.05 -6.19 6.71
C VAL A 72 -38.31 -6.04 5.22
N ASP A 73 -39.06 -5.01 4.82
CA ASP A 73 -39.31 -4.71 3.41
C ASP A 73 -38.01 -4.29 2.70
N THR A 74 -37.17 -3.51 3.36
CA THR A 74 -35.83 -3.14 2.86
C THR A 74 -34.98 -4.38 2.61
N ILE A 75 -35.00 -5.36 3.53
CA ILE A 75 -34.25 -6.61 3.34
C ILE A 75 -34.81 -7.43 2.17
N ARG A 76 -36.14 -7.43 2.01
CA ARG A 76 -36.80 -8.15 0.92
C ARG A 76 -36.44 -7.57 -0.45
N GLU A 77 -36.38 -6.24 -0.55
CA GLU A 77 -36.11 -5.53 -1.80
C GLU A 77 -34.61 -5.50 -2.15
N TYR A 78 -33.75 -5.28 -1.16
CA TYR A 78 -32.35 -4.94 -1.42
C TYR A 78 -31.35 -5.97 -0.85
N GLY A 79 -31.78 -6.90 0.00
CA GLY A 79 -30.93 -7.91 0.64
C GLY A 79 -30.48 -7.58 2.07
N ALA A 80 -29.50 -8.34 2.59
CA ALA A 80 -29.11 -8.27 3.99
C ALA A 80 -28.56 -6.89 4.42
N ILE A 81 -28.93 -6.45 5.63
CA ILE A 81 -28.60 -5.11 6.17
C ILE A 81 -27.08 -4.88 6.25
N ASN A 82 -26.29 -5.94 6.41
CA ASN A 82 -24.84 -5.87 6.51
C ASN A 82 -24.20 -5.13 5.31
N GLY A 83 -24.84 -5.16 4.14
CA GLY A 83 -24.39 -4.44 2.94
C GLY A 83 -24.60 -2.93 2.97
N TYR A 84 -25.49 -2.40 3.81
CA TYR A 84 -25.78 -0.95 3.89
C TYR A 84 -24.95 -0.20 4.93
N THR A 85 -24.02 -0.88 5.60
CA THR A 85 -23.25 -0.25 6.66
C THR A 85 -22.22 0.72 6.07
N THR A 86 -22.06 1.88 6.71
CA THR A 86 -21.00 2.84 6.36
C THR A 86 -19.66 2.48 7.00
N GLU A 87 -19.56 1.30 7.64
CA GLU A 87 -18.36 0.84 8.36
C GLU A 87 -17.13 0.79 7.44
N THR A 88 -17.30 0.31 6.20
CA THR A 88 -16.25 0.30 5.19
C THR A 88 -15.78 1.71 4.87
N TYR A 89 -16.70 2.63 4.57
CA TYR A 89 -16.37 4.02 4.27
C TYR A 89 -15.67 4.72 5.43
N GLU A 90 -16.18 4.55 6.66
CA GLU A 90 -15.56 5.11 7.87
C GLU A 90 -14.17 4.54 8.12
N SER A 91 -13.98 3.25 7.88
CA SER A 91 -12.69 2.58 8.00
C SER A 91 -11.70 3.09 6.95
N LEU A 92 -12.12 3.22 5.69
CA LEU A 92 -11.31 3.79 4.61
C LEU A 92 -10.94 5.25 4.92
N HIS A 93 -11.90 6.08 5.29
CA HIS A 93 -11.67 7.47 5.64
C HIS A 93 -10.71 7.60 6.84
N LYS A 94 -10.83 6.72 7.84
CA LYS A 94 -9.87 6.67 8.95
C LYS A 94 -8.46 6.33 8.47
N THR A 95 -8.34 5.30 7.62
CA THR A 95 -7.07 4.75 7.15
C THR A 95 -6.33 5.67 6.19
N TYR A 96 -7.04 6.20 5.19
CA TYR A 96 -6.45 6.96 4.08
C TYR A 96 -6.48 8.47 4.30
N VAL A 97 -7.39 9.00 5.12
CA VAL A 97 -7.49 10.44 5.36
C VAL A 97 -7.03 10.80 6.77
N LYS A 98 -7.69 10.30 7.81
CA LYS A 98 -7.42 10.75 9.20
C LYS A 98 -6.00 10.41 9.66
N ILE A 99 -5.51 9.21 9.37
CA ILE A 99 -4.16 8.79 9.80
C ILE A 99 -3.06 9.59 9.07
N PRO A 100 -3.02 9.65 7.72
CA PRO A 100 -2.04 10.47 7.00
C PRO A 100 -2.13 11.95 7.36
N TYR A 101 -3.35 12.47 7.55
CA TYR A 101 -3.54 13.84 8.01
C TYR A 101 -2.85 14.08 9.35
N ARG A 102 -3.01 13.20 10.35
CA ARG A 102 -2.34 13.34 11.66
C ARG A 102 -0.82 13.31 11.57
N LEU A 103 -0.27 12.58 10.61
CA LEU A 103 1.17 12.48 10.36
C LEU A 103 1.74 13.67 9.57
N SER A 104 0.88 14.52 8.97
CA SER A 104 1.31 15.66 8.17
C SER A 104 1.67 16.88 9.04
N ASN A 105 2.54 17.75 8.51
CA ASN A 105 2.92 19.00 9.18
C ASN A 105 1.94 20.16 8.92
N LYS A 106 0.76 19.86 8.35
CA LYS A 106 -0.33 20.79 8.01
C LYS A 106 -0.04 21.82 6.90
N LYS A 107 1.10 21.73 6.21
CA LYS A 107 1.37 22.49 4.96
C LYS A 107 1.14 21.59 3.75
N GLU A 108 0.53 22.10 2.69
CA GLU A 108 0.22 21.32 1.47
C GLU A 108 -0.38 19.93 1.79
N VAL A 109 -1.43 19.92 2.62
CA VAL A 109 -1.95 18.70 3.27
C VAL A 109 -2.30 17.61 2.28
N GLU A 110 -2.97 17.96 1.18
CA GLU A 110 -3.41 16.99 0.17
C GLU A 110 -2.22 16.28 -0.47
N LYS A 111 -1.18 17.02 -0.86
CA LYS A 111 0.05 16.47 -1.42
C LYS A 111 0.73 15.51 -0.44
N GLN A 112 0.79 15.85 0.84
CA GLN A 112 1.38 14.98 1.86
C GLN A 112 0.55 13.72 2.13
N ILE A 113 -0.79 13.83 2.12
CA ILE A 113 -1.68 12.68 2.25
C ILE A 113 -1.48 11.75 1.06
N MET A 114 -1.52 12.29 -0.17
CA MET A 114 -1.29 11.51 -1.40
C MET A 114 0.06 10.81 -1.38
N GLU A 115 1.12 11.53 -1.00
CA GLU A 115 2.46 10.97 -0.91
C GLU A 115 2.57 9.88 0.17
N ASN A 116 1.88 10.02 1.30
CA ASN A 116 1.85 9.00 2.36
C ASN A 116 1.09 7.74 1.92
N ILE A 117 -0.04 7.91 1.25
CA ILE A 117 -0.83 6.80 0.68
C ILE A 117 0.02 6.07 -0.36
N ARG A 118 0.65 6.79 -1.30
CA ARG A 118 1.57 6.21 -2.30
C ARG A 118 2.68 5.40 -1.65
N ARG A 119 3.32 5.93 -0.61
CA ARG A 119 4.37 5.22 0.14
C ARG A 119 3.84 3.95 0.81
N ARG A 120 2.63 3.97 1.38
CA ARG A 120 2.02 2.79 2.01
C ARG A 120 1.64 1.71 0.98
N ALA A 121 1.13 2.10 -0.17
CA ALA A 121 0.84 1.19 -1.28
C ALA A 121 2.12 0.44 -1.72
N ILE A 122 3.21 1.16 -1.97
CA ILE A 122 4.53 0.60 -2.34
C ILE A 122 5.03 -0.46 -1.33
N VAL A 123 4.64 -0.35 -0.06
CA VAL A 123 5.06 -1.25 1.01
C VAL A 123 4.20 -2.49 1.11
N SER A 124 2.90 -2.29 1.02
CA SER A 124 1.95 -3.39 0.98
C SER A 124 2.30 -4.33 -0.17
N ARG A 125 2.72 -3.78 -1.33
CA ARG A 125 3.33 -4.55 -2.45
C ARG A 125 4.48 -5.47 -2.03
N ASN A 126 5.34 -5.04 -1.10
CA ASN A 126 6.50 -5.81 -0.64
C ASN A 126 6.15 -6.84 0.45
N ARG A 127 4.97 -6.74 1.08
CA ARG A 127 4.56 -7.65 2.18
C ARG A 127 3.67 -8.81 1.74
N VAL A 128 3.08 -8.78 0.54
CA VAL A 128 2.20 -9.87 0.06
C VAL A 128 3.05 -11.08 -0.36
N GLY A 129 3.36 -11.91 0.64
CA GLY A 129 3.23 -13.36 0.61
C GLY A 129 3.60 -14.08 -0.69
N LYS A 130 4.89 -14.14 -0.99
CA LYS A 130 5.45 -15.35 -1.60
C LYS A 130 6.28 -16.02 -0.50
N THR A 131 5.71 -17.07 0.12
CA THR A 131 6.45 -18.07 0.89
C THR A 131 7.45 -18.77 -0.05
N LYS A 132 8.51 -18.07 -0.41
CA LYS A 132 9.55 -18.56 -1.30
C LYS A 132 10.79 -18.80 -0.46
N THR A 133 11.30 -20.01 -0.59
CA THR A 133 12.62 -20.43 -0.13
C THR A 133 13.62 -19.30 -0.40
N PRO A 134 14.43 -18.87 0.58
CA PRO A 134 15.41 -17.81 0.37
C PRO A 134 16.29 -18.20 -0.82
N MET A 135 16.13 -17.47 -1.93
CA MET A 135 16.82 -17.76 -3.18
C MET A 135 18.24 -17.22 -3.05
N ALA A 136 19.24 -18.03 -3.38
CA ALA A 136 20.62 -17.57 -3.40
C ALA A 136 20.83 -16.61 -4.58
N PHE A 137 20.97 -15.31 -4.31
CA PHE A 137 21.39 -14.34 -5.32
C PHE A 137 22.87 -14.51 -5.63
N VAL A 138 23.21 -14.58 -6.92
CA VAL A 138 24.61 -14.59 -7.38
C VAL A 138 25.06 -13.14 -7.60
N TYR A 139 25.69 -12.58 -6.57
CA TYR A 139 26.33 -11.27 -6.64
C TYR A 139 27.70 -11.35 -7.29
N THR A 140 28.02 -10.35 -8.08
CA THR A 140 29.33 -10.21 -8.74
C THR A 140 29.97 -8.87 -8.37
N ALA A 141 31.27 -8.95 -8.04
CA ALA A 141 32.14 -7.84 -7.64
C ALA A 141 31.52 -6.89 -6.59
N LYS A 142 31.79 -7.18 -5.31
CA LYS A 142 31.49 -6.31 -4.19
C LYS A 142 32.29 -5.01 -4.32
N LEU A 143 31.60 -3.88 -4.32
CA LEU A 143 32.20 -2.56 -4.45
C LEU A 143 32.49 -1.95 -3.09
N PHE A 144 31.54 -2.05 -2.17
CA PHE A 144 31.64 -1.46 -0.84
C PHE A 144 31.17 -2.43 0.24
N ASP A 145 31.77 -2.37 1.42
CA ASP A 145 31.43 -3.16 2.62
C ASP A 145 31.72 -2.29 3.85
N PHE A 146 30.68 -1.73 4.46
CA PHE A 146 30.82 -0.77 5.56
C PHE A 146 29.65 -0.84 6.54
N ASP A 147 29.88 -0.37 7.75
CA ASP A 147 28.83 -0.19 8.74
C ASP A 147 28.06 1.09 8.47
N LEU A 148 26.74 1.06 8.66
CA LEU A 148 25.85 2.19 8.43
C LEU A 148 26.24 3.35 9.35
N SER A 149 26.90 4.35 8.78
CA SER A 149 27.13 5.66 9.39
C SER A 149 27.10 6.74 8.32
N GLU A 150 26.59 7.92 8.69
CA GLU A 150 26.52 9.05 7.76
C GLU A 150 27.92 9.45 7.26
N SER A 151 28.94 9.37 8.11
CA SER A 151 30.32 9.66 7.75
C SER A 151 30.90 8.71 6.69
N MET A 152 30.56 7.41 6.73
CA MET A 152 31.02 6.45 5.72
C MET A 152 30.37 6.68 4.36
N ILE A 153 29.11 7.12 4.32
CA ILE A 153 28.43 7.44 3.06
C ILE A 153 29.05 8.70 2.43
N GLU A 154 29.31 9.74 3.23
CA GLU A 154 29.97 10.95 2.75
C GLU A 154 31.40 10.69 2.26
N GLN A 155 32.16 9.84 2.94
CA GLN A 155 33.52 9.47 2.48
C GLN A 155 33.49 8.69 1.16
N ASN A 156 32.54 7.76 1.02
CA ASN A 156 32.40 6.99 -0.21
C ASN A 156 31.93 7.84 -1.40
N LYS A 157 31.21 8.96 -1.20
CA LYS A 157 30.83 9.88 -2.29
C LYS A 157 32.02 10.56 -2.98
N ILE A 158 33.19 10.62 -2.33
CA ILE A 158 34.36 11.36 -2.80
C ILE A 158 35.23 10.53 -3.76
N ASP A 159 34.95 9.23 -3.94
CA ASP A 159 35.71 8.39 -4.88
C ASP A 159 35.57 8.94 -6.32
N PRO A 160 36.68 9.41 -6.95
CA PRO A 160 36.65 10.01 -8.28
C PRO A 160 36.21 9.05 -9.38
N ASN A 161 36.15 7.74 -9.11
CA ASN A 161 35.71 6.72 -10.07
C ASN A 161 34.19 6.44 -10.03
N LEU A 162 33.43 7.13 -9.19
CA LEU A 162 31.98 6.93 -9.09
C LEU A 162 31.23 7.59 -10.25
N ASP A 163 30.29 6.84 -10.83
CA ASP A 163 29.34 7.39 -11.80
C ASP A 163 28.37 8.38 -11.14
N LYS A 164 27.90 9.36 -11.91
CA LYS A 164 26.88 10.34 -11.48
C LYS A 164 25.63 9.66 -10.88
N LYS A 165 25.22 8.50 -11.41
CA LYS A 165 24.07 7.75 -10.89
C LYS A 165 24.36 7.10 -9.54
N MET A 166 25.57 6.56 -9.34
CA MET A 166 25.96 6.01 -8.03
C MET A 166 26.07 7.13 -6.98
N ILE A 167 26.65 8.28 -7.34
CA ILE A 167 26.70 9.46 -6.47
C ILE A 167 25.29 9.84 -6.02
N LYS A 168 24.35 9.95 -6.98
CA LYS A 168 22.94 10.22 -6.69
C LYS A 168 22.29 9.13 -5.83
N GLY A 169 22.67 7.88 -6.04
CA GLY A 169 22.29 6.76 -5.18
C GLY A 169 22.74 6.96 -3.73
N PHE A 170 24.02 7.32 -3.52
CA PHE A 170 24.55 7.62 -2.18
C PHE A 170 23.88 8.83 -1.54
N GLU A 171 23.59 9.89 -2.31
CA GLU A 171 22.87 11.08 -1.82
C GLU A 171 21.48 10.73 -1.27
N LYS A 172 20.75 9.83 -1.94
CA LYS A 172 19.39 9.43 -1.55
C LYS A 172 19.33 8.24 -0.61
N PHE A 173 20.47 7.60 -0.34
CA PHE A 173 20.56 6.32 0.35
C PHE A 173 19.91 6.34 1.74
N ILE A 174 20.33 7.27 2.60
CA ILE A 174 19.88 7.34 3.99
C ILE A 174 18.37 7.64 4.08
N ASP A 175 17.89 8.60 3.29
CA ASP A 175 16.48 8.98 3.30
C ASP A 175 15.60 7.82 2.84
N CYS A 176 15.99 7.14 1.77
CA CYS A 176 15.27 5.97 1.27
C CYS A 176 15.31 4.81 2.28
N LEU A 177 16.45 4.60 2.95
CA LEU A 177 16.60 3.55 3.95
C LEU A 177 15.73 3.83 5.18
N LYS A 178 15.72 5.06 5.70
CA LYS A 178 14.85 5.49 6.80
C LYS A 178 13.39 5.25 6.47
N VAL A 179 12.97 5.63 5.25
CA VAL A 179 11.61 5.37 4.76
C VAL A 179 11.33 3.86 4.77
N TYR A 180 12.19 3.05 4.15
CA TYR A 180 12.02 1.59 4.06
C TYR A 180 12.02 0.88 5.44
N LEU A 181 12.84 1.30 6.40
CA LEU A 181 12.87 0.71 7.73
C LEU A 181 11.65 1.07 8.59
N ASN A 182 11.20 2.34 8.54
CA ASN A 182 9.97 2.78 9.20
C ASN A 182 8.76 1.97 8.74
N ILE A 183 8.75 1.70 7.45
CA ILE A 183 7.79 0.87 6.75
C ILE A 183 7.76 -0.58 7.28
N LEU A 184 8.92 -1.14 7.62
CA LEU A 184 9.04 -2.46 8.23
C LEU A 184 8.82 -2.45 9.76
N ASN A 185 8.45 -1.29 10.33
CA ASN A 185 8.36 -1.06 11.78
C ASN A 185 9.68 -1.41 12.52
N ILE A 186 10.83 -1.15 11.88
CA ILE A 186 12.15 -1.37 12.47
C ILE A 186 12.62 -0.07 13.11
N ILE A 187 12.78 -0.08 14.43
CA ILE A 187 12.97 1.12 15.26
C ILE A 187 14.44 1.58 15.31
N SER A 188 15.40 0.66 15.15
CA SER A 188 16.84 0.98 15.13
C SER A 188 17.58 0.24 14.02
N ALA A 189 18.51 0.94 13.39
CA ALA A 189 19.47 0.43 12.41
C ALA A 189 20.91 0.42 12.97
N GLU A 190 21.08 0.53 14.28
CA GLU A 190 22.40 0.46 14.92
C GLU A 190 23.06 -0.90 14.64
N GLY A 191 24.36 -0.88 14.30
CA GLY A 191 25.10 -2.08 13.93
C GLY A 191 24.69 -2.71 12.59
N CYS A 192 23.98 -1.96 11.73
CA CYS A 192 23.64 -2.41 10.39
C CYS A 192 24.87 -2.41 9.49
N ARG A 193 25.13 -3.54 8.83
CA ARG A 193 26.21 -3.67 7.85
C ARG A 193 25.65 -3.63 6.44
N ILE A 194 26.26 -2.81 5.59
CA ILE A 194 25.84 -2.58 4.21
C ILE A 194 26.91 -3.10 3.28
N LYS A 195 26.47 -3.85 2.28
CA LYS A 195 27.30 -4.20 1.12
C LYS A 195 26.66 -3.66 -0.13
N ILE A 196 27.49 -3.12 -1.02
CA ILE A 196 27.07 -2.65 -2.35
C ILE A 196 27.78 -3.49 -3.40
N TYR A 197 27.04 -3.93 -4.40
CA TYR A 197 27.54 -4.78 -5.47
C TYR A 197 27.45 -4.09 -6.83
N SER A 198 28.30 -4.53 -7.76
CA SER A 198 28.31 -4.03 -9.13
C SER A 198 27.22 -4.67 -10.01
N SER A 199 26.88 -5.92 -9.71
CA SER A 199 25.85 -6.66 -10.42
C SER A 199 25.27 -7.82 -9.61
N VAL A 200 24.06 -8.21 -9.97
CA VAL A 200 23.35 -9.37 -9.42
C VAL A 200 22.62 -10.09 -10.55
N THR A 201 22.59 -11.42 -10.48
CA THR A 201 21.81 -12.24 -11.41
C THR A 201 20.39 -12.41 -10.87
N LEU A 202 19.39 -12.02 -11.68
CA LEU A 202 17.97 -12.15 -11.37
C LEU A 202 17.48 -13.59 -11.57
N LYS A 203 16.25 -13.87 -11.12
CA LYS A 203 15.64 -15.21 -11.19
C LYS A 203 15.45 -15.71 -12.63
N ASN A 204 15.24 -14.81 -13.58
CA ASN A 204 15.11 -15.12 -15.00
C ASN A 204 16.47 -15.27 -15.72
N GLY A 205 17.59 -15.17 -15.00
CA GLY A 205 18.94 -15.22 -15.56
C GLY A 205 19.47 -13.89 -16.10
N ALA A 206 18.64 -12.84 -16.14
CA ALA A 206 19.09 -11.50 -16.53
C ALA A 206 20.07 -10.94 -15.49
N ILE A 207 21.05 -10.16 -15.96
CA ILE A 207 22.10 -9.60 -15.11
C ILE A 207 21.81 -8.12 -14.90
N LEU A 208 21.43 -7.77 -13.67
CA LEU A 208 21.27 -6.39 -13.23
C LEU A 208 22.64 -5.79 -12.94
N ARG A 209 22.92 -4.61 -13.49
CA ARG A 209 24.23 -3.93 -13.39
C ARG A 209 24.08 -2.48 -12.93
N THR A 210 25.00 -2.04 -12.08
CA THR A 210 25.11 -0.66 -11.54
C THR A 210 26.52 -0.08 -11.68
N LYS A 211 27.38 -0.70 -12.50
CA LYS A 211 28.77 -0.25 -12.67
C LYS A 211 28.96 0.52 -13.98
N ASN A 212 29.73 1.60 -13.86
CA ASN A 212 30.38 2.27 -14.98
C ASN A 212 31.58 1.43 -15.40
N ASP A 213 31.45 0.70 -16.50
CA ASP A 213 32.46 0.62 -17.57
C ASP A 213 32.26 -0.68 -18.35
N PHE A 214 31.49 -0.59 -19.44
CA PHE A 214 31.62 -1.51 -20.56
C PHE A 214 31.80 -0.69 -21.80
N HIS A 215 33.00 -0.79 -22.37
CA HIS A 215 33.44 0.05 -23.48
C HIS A 215 33.29 1.57 -23.20
N HIS A 216 33.67 2.02 -22.00
CA HIS A 216 33.64 3.43 -21.58
C HIS A 216 32.25 4.08 -21.61
N ARG A 217 31.20 3.25 -21.47
CA ARG A 217 29.81 3.71 -21.36
C ARG A 217 29.16 3.26 -20.05
N PRO A 218 28.25 4.08 -19.47
CA PRO A 218 27.48 3.69 -18.31
C PRO A 218 26.59 2.48 -18.59
N TRP A 219 26.80 1.40 -17.82
CA TRP A 219 26.04 0.16 -17.95
C TRP A 219 25.01 -0.01 -16.82
N PHE A 220 24.26 1.04 -16.54
CA PHE A 220 23.17 0.96 -15.57
C PHE A 220 21.95 0.30 -16.20
N SER A 221 21.38 -0.65 -15.48
CA SER A 221 20.18 -1.35 -15.91
C SER A 221 18.92 -0.55 -15.56
N ASN A 222 18.10 -0.33 -16.57
CA ASN A 222 16.69 0.00 -16.35
C ASN A 222 15.93 -1.32 -16.18
N ILE A 223 14.87 -1.30 -15.40
CA ILE A 223 14.18 -2.50 -14.94
C ILE A 223 12.67 -2.37 -15.10
N ALA A 224 12.05 -3.51 -15.35
CA ALA A 224 10.62 -3.74 -15.23
C ALA A 224 10.33 -4.26 -13.82
N VAL A 225 9.37 -3.64 -13.15
CA VAL A 225 8.91 -4.02 -11.81
C VAL A 225 7.43 -4.34 -11.91
N ASN A 226 7.08 -5.55 -11.52
CA ASN A 226 5.69 -6.00 -11.56
C ASN A 226 4.90 -5.40 -10.39
N MET A 227 3.75 -4.81 -10.69
CA MET A 227 2.81 -4.26 -9.72
C MET A 227 1.92 -5.36 -9.13
N ASN A 228 1.43 -5.13 -7.92
CA ASN A 228 0.41 -6.00 -7.35
C ASN A 228 -0.90 -5.87 -8.13
N GLU A 229 -1.57 -6.99 -8.41
CA GLU A 229 -2.83 -7.03 -9.18
C GLU A 229 -3.94 -6.19 -8.52
N GLU A 230 -3.95 -6.13 -7.18
CA GLU A 230 -4.92 -5.37 -6.38
C GLU A 230 -4.83 -3.85 -6.57
N GLU A 231 -3.70 -3.33 -7.09
CA GLU A 231 -3.43 -1.90 -7.23
C GLU A 231 -3.28 -1.45 -8.70
N LEU A 232 -3.58 -2.33 -9.66
CA LEU A 232 -3.54 -2.04 -11.10
C LEU A 232 -4.39 -0.82 -11.49
N SER A 233 -5.47 -0.56 -10.74
CA SER A 233 -6.40 0.55 -11.01
C SER A 233 -5.94 1.90 -10.45
N GLU A 234 -4.92 1.93 -9.58
CA GLU A 234 -4.51 3.17 -8.90
C GLU A 234 -3.41 3.95 -9.64
N TYR A 235 -2.71 3.31 -10.59
CA TYR A 235 -1.60 3.90 -11.33
C TYR A 235 -1.65 3.53 -12.81
N LEU A 236 -1.23 4.48 -13.66
CA LEU A 236 -0.91 4.18 -15.06
C LEU A 236 0.26 3.18 -15.10
N SER A 237 0.03 2.03 -15.72
CA SER A 237 1.01 0.96 -15.87
C SER A 237 0.89 0.32 -17.24
N ASP A 238 1.95 -0.36 -17.68
CA ASP A 238 1.94 -1.15 -18.91
C ASP A 238 1.56 -2.58 -18.55
N LYS A 239 0.25 -2.84 -18.47
CA LYS A 239 -0.32 -4.15 -18.08
C LYS A 239 0.21 -4.63 -16.71
N GLY A 240 0.34 -3.71 -15.76
CA GLY A 240 0.90 -4.00 -14.42
C GLY A 240 2.40 -3.87 -14.30
N ILE A 241 3.10 -3.48 -15.37
CA ILE A 241 4.54 -3.23 -15.29
C ILE A 241 4.79 -1.73 -15.08
N CYS A 242 5.61 -1.42 -14.09
CA CYS A 242 6.22 -0.12 -13.88
C CYS A 242 7.71 -0.17 -14.19
N TYR A 243 8.30 0.98 -14.48
CA TYR A 243 9.67 1.06 -14.95
C TYR A 243 10.52 1.90 -14.01
N ALA A 244 11.74 1.44 -13.73
CA ALA A 244 12.68 2.15 -12.87
C ALA A 244 14.11 2.06 -13.41
N GLN A 245 14.95 3.00 -13.01
CA GLN A 245 16.39 2.96 -13.23
C GLN A 245 17.09 2.55 -11.94
N THR A 246 17.95 1.55 -12.01
CA THR A 246 18.72 1.11 -10.85
C THR A 246 19.88 2.05 -10.58
N LEU A 247 20.05 2.47 -9.33
CA LEU A 247 21.17 3.31 -8.88
C LEU A 247 22.20 2.51 -8.10
N LEU A 248 21.75 1.68 -7.15
CA LEU A 248 22.62 0.85 -6.30
C LEU A 248 21.99 -0.52 -6.07
N ILE A 249 22.83 -1.56 -6.02
CA ILE A 249 22.45 -2.92 -5.61
C ILE A 249 23.03 -3.15 -4.22
N THR A 250 22.18 -3.42 -3.23
CA THR A 250 22.61 -3.50 -1.83
C THR A 250 22.14 -4.76 -1.12
N GLU A 251 22.99 -5.24 -0.22
CA GLU A 251 22.63 -6.19 0.82
C GLU A 251 22.76 -5.47 2.16
N ILE A 252 21.64 -5.42 2.89
CA ILE A 252 21.55 -4.75 4.18
C ILE A 252 21.35 -5.80 5.25
N ARG A 253 22.31 -5.92 6.17
CA ARG A 253 22.28 -6.89 7.26
C ARG A 253 22.08 -6.19 8.59
N LEU A 254 20.88 -6.35 9.13
CA LEU A 254 20.56 -5.95 10.49
C LEU A 254 21.06 -7.01 11.50
N PRO A 255 21.43 -6.62 12.73
CA PRO A 255 21.73 -7.57 13.79
C PRO A 255 20.59 -8.56 14.00
N ASN A 256 20.91 -9.85 14.10
CA ASN A 256 19.97 -10.95 14.38
C ASN A 256 18.81 -11.11 13.38
N LYS A 257 18.93 -10.58 12.15
CA LYS A 257 17.95 -10.78 11.07
C LYS A 257 18.61 -11.35 9.81
N SER A 258 17.78 -11.91 8.93
CA SER A 258 18.21 -12.31 7.59
C SER A 258 18.65 -11.07 6.79
N PRO A 259 19.63 -11.21 5.89
CA PRO A 259 20.03 -10.13 4.99
C PRO A 259 18.86 -9.72 4.09
N MET A 260 18.68 -8.42 3.90
CA MET A 260 17.72 -7.85 2.96
C MET A 260 18.45 -7.54 1.66
N HIS A 261 17.93 -8.04 0.54
CA HIS A 261 18.52 -7.92 -0.79
C HIS A 261 17.73 -6.88 -1.59
N LEU A 262 18.25 -5.65 -1.65
CA LEU A 262 17.52 -4.48 -2.12
C LEU A 262 18.21 -3.81 -3.32
N ALA A 263 17.42 -3.12 -4.12
CA ALA A 263 17.90 -2.20 -5.14
C ALA A 263 17.38 -0.79 -4.80
N LEU A 264 18.27 0.20 -4.80
CA LEU A 264 17.87 1.60 -4.78
C LEU A 264 17.58 2.03 -6.21
N VAL A 265 16.36 2.48 -6.47
CA VAL A 265 15.88 2.80 -7.81
C VAL A 265 15.36 4.23 -7.89
N GLN A 266 15.43 4.80 -9.09
CA GLN A 266 14.75 6.03 -9.49
C GLN A 266 13.62 5.69 -10.46
N TRP A 267 12.40 6.18 -10.21
CA TRP A 267 11.24 5.78 -11.01
C TRP A 267 11.10 6.54 -12.33
N TYR A 268 10.51 5.86 -13.30
CA TYR A 268 9.91 6.46 -14.47
C TYR A 268 8.40 6.58 -14.27
N ASP A 269 7.82 7.67 -14.74
CA ASP A 269 6.37 7.92 -14.73
C ASP A 269 5.84 7.99 -16.17
N PHE A 270 4.59 7.60 -16.38
CA PHE A 270 3.97 7.65 -17.69
C PHE A 270 3.61 9.09 -18.06
N ILE A 271 3.79 9.45 -19.33
CA ILE A 271 3.31 10.73 -19.82
C ILE A 271 1.80 10.62 -20.08
N GLU A 272 0.99 11.10 -19.12
CA GLU A 272 -0.47 10.89 -19.08
C GLU A 272 -1.21 11.26 -20.38
N GLU A 273 -0.78 12.32 -21.06
CA GLU A 273 -1.42 12.77 -22.32
C GLU A 273 -1.23 11.77 -23.47
N THR A 274 -0.08 11.10 -23.52
CA THR A 274 0.30 10.16 -24.59
C THR A 274 1.16 9.01 -24.03
N PRO A 275 0.57 8.10 -23.23
CA PRO A 275 1.33 7.09 -22.50
C PRO A 275 1.99 6.05 -23.42
N PHE A 276 1.51 5.94 -24.66
CA PHE A 276 2.07 5.07 -25.69
C PHE A 276 2.22 5.82 -27.01
N VAL A 277 3.40 5.69 -27.63
CA VAL A 277 3.67 6.20 -28.98
C VAL A 277 4.38 5.10 -29.76
N TYR A 278 3.93 4.84 -31.00
CA TYR A 278 4.40 3.72 -31.84
C TYR A 278 4.27 2.34 -31.17
N GLY A 279 3.33 2.17 -30.23
CA GLY A 279 3.15 0.95 -29.45
C GLY A 279 4.14 0.78 -28.29
N CYS A 280 5.05 1.73 -28.08
CA CYS A 280 6.01 1.73 -26.99
C CYS A 280 5.55 2.63 -25.84
N PRO A 281 5.77 2.23 -24.57
CA PRO A 281 5.58 3.10 -23.41
C PRO A 281 6.43 4.37 -23.52
N LEU A 282 5.79 5.53 -23.33
CA LEU A 282 6.44 6.83 -23.26
C LEU A 282 6.49 7.31 -21.80
N LEU A 283 7.71 7.56 -21.34
CA LEU A 283 8.02 7.77 -19.93
C LEU A 283 8.81 9.05 -19.68
N ARG A 284 8.70 9.56 -18.45
CA ARG A 284 9.51 10.64 -17.89
C ARG A 284 10.26 10.16 -16.66
N LEU A 285 11.55 10.45 -16.55
CA LEU A 285 12.29 10.13 -15.33
C LEU A 285 11.91 11.15 -14.23
N VAL A 286 11.45 10.68 -13.08
CA VAL A 286 10.98 11.52 -11.97
C VAL A 286 11.96 11.49 -10.80
N GLU A 287 11.90 12.50 -9.93
CA GLU A 287 12.74 12.57 -8.71
C GLU A 287 12.16 11.78 -7.54
N VAL A 288 11.67 10.57 -7.83
CA VAL A 288 11.15 9.63 -6.83
C VAL A 288 12.14 8.48 -6.70
N TYR A 289 12.58 8.23 -5.47
CA TYR A 289 13.60 7.22 -5.16
C TYR A 289 13.12 6.32 -4.04
N ASN A 290 13.31 5.01 -4.19
CA ASN A 290 12.92 4.05 -3.16
C ASN A 290 13.85 2.83 -3.18
N PHE A 291 13.91 2.14 -2.03
CA PHE A 291 14.36 0.76 -2.02
C PHE A 291 13.23 -0.16 -2.43
N ILE A 292 13.55 -1.09 -3.31
CA ILE A 292 12.71 -2.23 -3.66
C ILE A 292 13.49 -3.52 -3.39
N GLU A 293 12.79 -4.61 -3.14
CA GLU A 293 13.42 -5.93 -3.09
C GLU A 293 13.87 -6.34 -4.49
N ILE A 294 15.06 -6.92 -4.61
CA ILE A 294 15.57 -7.41 -5.91
C ILE A 294 14.61 -8.47 -6.49
N GLU A 295 13.86 -9.17 -5.64
CA GLU A 295 12.85 -10.14 -6.07
C GLU A 295 11.64 -9.54 -6.81
N ALA A 296 11.34 -8.25 -6.60
CA ALA A 296 10.26 -7.57 -7.28
C ALA A 296 10.61 -7.19 -8.74
N ILE A 297 11.89 -7.30 -9.10
CA ILE A 297 12.38 -7.01 -10.44
C ILE A 297 12.06 -8.20 -11.36
N GLU A 298 11.28 -7.94 -12.40
CA GLU A 298 10.88 -8.95 -13.37
C GLU A 298 11.97 -9.15 -14.43
N ASP A 299 12.44 -8.06 -15.03
CA ASP A 299 13.50 -8.11 -16.04
C ASP A 299 14.27 -6.78 -16.14
N THR A 300 15.42 -6.82 -16.82
CA THR A 300 16.10 -5.64 -17.33
C THR A 300 15.49 -5.21 -18.67
N ILE A 301 15.32 -3.91 -18.86
CA ILE A 301 14.71 -3.33 -20.06
C ILE A 301 15.64 -2.34 -20.77
N HIS A 302 15.41 -2.18 -22.07
CA HIS A 302 16.07 -1.15 -22.85
C HIS A 302 15.22 0.13 -22.88
N VAL A 303 15.78 1.22 -22.36
CA VAL A 303 15.17 2.56 -22.39
C VAL A 303 15.97 3.44 -23.33
N VAL A 304 15.29 4.13 -24.26
CA VAL A 304 15.91 5.00 -25.27
C VAL A 304 15.41 6.43 -25.08
N PRO A 305 16.29 7.44 -24.96
CA PRO A 305 15.87 8.83 -24.89
C PRO A 305 15.25 9.27 -26.21
N ARG A 306 14.18 10.06 -26.12
CA ARG A 306 13.57 10.69 -27.27
C ARG A 306 14.46 11.82 -27.79
N PHE A 307 14.62 11.90 -29.11
CA PHE A 307 15.61 12.79 -29.74
C PHE A 307 15.23 14.29 -29.63
N ASP A 308 13.95 14.61 -29.77
CA ASP A 308 13.41 15.98 -29.84
C ASP A 308 12.99 16.57 -28.48
N LYS A 309 13.02 15.78 -27.42
CA LYS A 309 12.48 16.15 -26.10
C LYS A 309 13.43 15.77 -24.97
N ASN A 310 13.63 16.70 -24.04
CA ASN A 310 14.40 16.44 -22.83
C ASN A 310 13.55 15.63 -21.83
N ASN A 311 14.18 14.65 -21.17
CA ASN A 311 13.57 13.83 -20.11
C ASN A 311 12.34 13.02 -20.56
N GLU A 312 12.28 12.65 -21.84
CA GLU A 312 11.29 11.72 -22.38
C GLU A 312 12.00 10.47 -22.91
N TYR A 313 11.43 9.31 -22.63
CA TYR A 313 12.06 8.03 -22.93
C TYR A 313 11.06 7.00 -23.44
N PHE A 314 11.50 6.17 -24.38
CA PHE A 314 10.77 5.00 -24.83
C PHE A 314 11.30 3.74 -24.17
N VAL A 315 10.40 2.85 -23.79
CA VAL A 315 10.75 1.46 -23.45
C VAL A 315 10.65 0.63 -24.72
N MET A 316 11.77 0.02 -25.14
CA MET A 316 11.74 -0.95 -26.22
C MET A 316 11.42 -2.32 -25.64
N LYS A 317 10.28 -2.86 -26.05
CA LYS A 317 10.00 -4.28 -25.91
C LYS A 317 10.77 -4.98 -27.03
N LEU A 318 11.84 -5.68 -26.67
CA LEU A 318 12.42 -6.64 -27.59
C LEU A 318 11.47 -7.83 -27.58
N ASP A 319 10.63 -7.94 -28.62
CA ASP A 319 9.89 -9.17 -28.84
C ASP A 319 10.93 -10.30 -28.96
N GLN A 320 10.91 -11.22 -27.99
CA GLN A 320 11.71 -12.45 -28.02
C GLN A 320 10.98 -13.52 -28.83
#